data_AF-A0A832CR50-F1
#
_entry.id   AF-A0A832CR50-F1
#
_cell.length_a   1.000
_cell.length_b   1.000
_cell.length_c   1.000
_cell.angle_alpha   90.00
_cell.angle_beta   90.00
_cell.angle_gamma   90.00
#
_symmetry.space_group_name_H-M   'P 1'
#
loop_
_entity.id
_entity.type
_entity.pdbx_description
1 polymer ?
#
loop_
_entity_poly.entity_id
_entity_poly.type
_entity_poly.pdbx_seq_one_letter_code
_entity_poly.pdbx_strand_id
1 'polypeptide(L)'
;MFRFEARALLRCGAAVCLACVLALGARPALAERLPAVELFPSNTVLFLSLTNAAEFKERFSATALGRMGRDPQMRPLLEQVYGTLAQEFAAVQDDVGASLDELLAIPQGEIALGVVTREMQPPAAILLLEARDNIFTLSKLLERGEALLEQRGAQRGSEIVGDVELVSHVLPGGPNGGQRQVAWCEKAGHLLLGNDPGLIKGVLEAWEAGRDNSLSQNASYA
;
A
#
# COMPACT_ATOMS: atom_id res chain seq x y z
N MET A 1 -38.58 -45.35 43.99
CA MET A 1 -37.22 -45.08 44.50
C MET A 1 -36.41 -44.49 43.33
N PHE A 2 -36.66 -43.22 43.01
CA PHE A 2 -36.16 -42.50 41.82
C PHE A 2 -35.29 -41.32 42.26
N ARG A 3 -33.98 -41.50 42.46
CA ARG A 3 -33.04 -40.39 42.77
C ARG A 3 -31.59 -40.72 42.41
N PHE A 4 -31.31 -41.05 41.16
CA PHE A 4 -29.97 -40.96 40.57
C PHE A 4 -30.20 -40.56 39.10
N GLU A 5 -29.37 -39.69 38.51
CA GLU A 5 -29.26 -39.31 37.07
C GLU A 5 -29.25 -37.79 36.81
N ALA A 6 -29.80 -36.94 37.70
CA ALA A 6 -29.91 -35.50 37.40
C ALA A 6 -28.63 -34.64 37.66
N ARG A 7 -27.58 -35.21 38.25
CA ARG A 7 -26.37 -34.45 38.64
C ARG A 7 -25.21 -34.53 37.64
N ALA A 8 -25.22 -35.49 36.71
CA ALA A 8 -24.13 -35.70 35.76
C ALA A 8 -24.23 -34.78 34.52
N LEU A 9 -25.43 -34.56 33.99
CA LEU A 9 -25.66 -33.68 32.83
C LEU A 9 -25.39 -32.20 33.12
N LEU A 10 -25.58 -31.75 34.36
CA LEU A 10 -25.38 -30.35 34.75
C LEU A 10 -23.90 -29.94 34.80
N ARG A 11 -22.98 -30.90 34.94
CA ARG A 11 -21.52 -30.64 35.05
C ARG A 11 -20.82 -30.52 33.71
N CYS A 12 -21.35 -31.12 32.64
CA CYS A 12 -20.81 -30.96 31.29
C CYS A 12 -21.22 -29.63 30.63
N GLY A 13 -22.42 -29.12 30.91
CA GLY A 13 -22.91 -27.85 30.32
C GLY A 13 -22.09 -26.62 30.77
N ALA A 14 -21.70 -26.57 32.05
CA ALA A 14 -20.95 -25.43 32.59
C ALA A 14 -19.51 -25.33 32.06
N ALA A 15 -18.86 -26.47 31.78
CA ALA A 15 -17.50 -26.49 31.24
C ALA A 15 -17.45 -26.09 29.75
N VAL A 16 -18.48 -26.42 28.97
CA VAL A 16 -18.58 -26.05 27.55
C VAL A 16 -18.90 -24.56 27.39
N CYS A 17 -19.77 -24.00 28.23
CA CYS A 17 -20.06 -22.55 28.19
C CYS A 17 -18.85 -21.69 28.60
N LEU A 18 -18.03 -22.14 29.56
CA LEU A 18 -16.83 -21.40 29.97
C LEU A 18 -15.74 -21.41 28.88
N ALA A 19 -15.62 -22.51 28.12
CA ALA A 19 -14.70 -22.61 26.98
C ALA A 19 -15.14 -21.71 25.79
N CYS A 20 -16.44 -21.61 25.52
CA CYS A 20 -16.96 -20.70 24.48
C CYS A 20 -16.81 -19.22 24.86
N VAL A 21 -16.94 -18.85 26.13
CA VAL A 21 -16.77 -17.46 26.59
C VAL A 21 -15.29 -17.02 26.55
N LEU A 22 -14.35 -17.94 26.82
CA LEU A 22 -12.91 -17.65 26.67
C LEU A 22 -12.47 -17.54 25.20
N ALA A 23 -13.13 -18.24 24.28
CA ALA A 23 -12.85 -18.12 22.84
C ALA A 23 -13.41 -16.82 22.21
N LEU A 24 -14.41 -16.18 22.83
CA LEU A 24 -14.96 -14.88 22.37
C LEU A 24 -14.10 -13.66 22.77
N GLY A 25 -13.08 -13.85 23.62
CA GLY A 25 -12.17 -12.79 24.05
C GLY A 25 -10.96 -12.57 23.14
N ALA A 26 -10.62 -13.54 22.30
CA ALA A 26 -9.60 -13.40 21.27
C ALA A 26 -10.23 -12.71 20.04
N ARG A 27 -10.57 -11.43 20.19
CA ARG A 27 -10.57 -10.57 19.01
C ARG A 27 -9.15 -10.68 18.44
N PRO A 28 -8.93 -11.01 17.15
CA PRO A 28 -7.67 -10.61 16.56
C PRO A 28 -7.61 -9.12 16.84
N ALA A 29 -6.64 -8.69 17.64
CA ALA A 29 -6.25 -7.31 17.61
C ALA A 29 -6.00 -7.07 16.12
N LEU A 30 -6.85 -6.25 15.48
CA LEU A 30 -6.41 -5.57 14.28
C LEU A 30 -5.17 -4.85 14.79
N ALA A 31 -4.01 -5.44 14.57
CA ALA A 31 -2.75 -4.88 14.97
C ALA A 31 -2.79 -3.47 14.40
N GLU A 32 -2.79 -2.48 15.29
CA GLU A 32 -2.78 -1.09 14.89
C GLU A 32 -1.51 -0.93 14.07
N ARG A 33 -1.69 -0.85 12.76
CA ARG A 33 -0.60 -0.93 11.80
C ARG A 33 0.36 0.21 12.10
N LEU A 34 1.67 -0.10 12.16
CA LEU A 34 2.69 0.93 12.30
C LEU A 34 2.53 1.95 11.16
N PRO A 35 2.53 3.25 11.46
CA PRO A 35 2.43 4.29 10.43
C PRO A 35 3.60 4.17 9.45
N ALA A 36 3.44 4.62 8.20
CA ALA A 36 4.48 4.42 7.18
C ALA A 36 5.86 4.96 7.61
N VAL A 37 5.91 6.03 8.39
CA VAL A 37 7.17 6.60 8.92
C VAL A 37 7.98 5.62 9.78
N GLU A 38 7.33 4.65 10.42
CA GLU A 38 8.01 3.62 11.22
C GLU A 38 8.49 2.44 10.36
N LEU A 39 7.89 2.23 9.19
CA LEU A 39 8.26 1.17 8.27
C LEU A 39 9.47 1.53 7.41
N PHE A 40 9.60 2.81 7.07
CA PHE A 40 10.64 3.29 6.16
C PHE A 40 11.99 3.37 6.86
N PRO A 41 13.11 3.11 6.16
CA PRO A 41 14.43 3.10 6.77
C PRO A 41 14.95 4.50 7.08
N SER A 42 15.87 4.61 8.03
CA SER A 42 16.42 5.89 8.49
C SER A 42 17.20 6.65 7.40
N ASN A 43 17.77 5.97 6.41
CA ASN A 43 18.41 6.57 5.23
C ASN A 43 17.41 7.03 4.14
N THR A 44 16.14 7.21 4.50
CA THR A 44 15.14 7.87 3.63
C THR A 44 15.45 9.38 3.56
N VAL A 45 15.72 9.88 2.37
CA VAL A 45 16.10 11.29 2.13
C VAL A 45 14.94 12.18 1.70
N LEU A 46 13.88 11.59 1.14
CA LEU A 46 12.62 12.26 0.86
C LEU A 46 11.50 11.36 1.37
N PHE A 47 10.60 11.91 2.17
CA PHE A 47 9.42 11.21 2.65
C PHE A 47 8.21 12.13 2.58
N LEU A 48 7.18 11.68 1.89
CA LEU A 48 5.89 12.35 1.78
C LEU A 48 4.82 11.36 2.22
N SER A 49 3.94 11.76 3.14
CA SER A 49 2.84 10.91 3.55
C SER A 49 1.54 11.69 3.73
N LEU A 50 0.43 11.03 3.42
CA LEU A 50 -0.93 11.45 3.70
C LEU A 50 -1.57 10.34 4.54
N THR A 51 -1.94 10.65 5.78
CA THR A 51 -2.49 9.65 6.71
C THR A 51 -3.83 9.08 6.24
N ASN A 52 -4.63 9.88 5.54
CA ASN A 52 -5.90 9.46 4.98
C ASN A 52 -6.21 10.25 3.69
N ALA A 53 -6.08 9.60 2.54
CA ALA A 53 -6.34 10.19 1.24
C ALA A 53 -7.82 10.55 1.03
N ALA A 54 -8.74 9.72 1.52
CA ALA A 54 -10.18 9.96 1.41
C ALA A 54 -10.61 11.20 2.21
N GLU A 55 -10.14 11.31 3.45
CA GLU A 55 -10.38 12.47 4.31
C GLU A 55 -9.68 13.72 3.77
N PHE A 56 -8.45 13.59 3.26
CA PHE A 56 -7.77 14.70 2.60
C PHE A 56 -8.59 15.24 1.43
N LYS A 57 -9.12 14.36 0.57
CA LYS A 57 -9.98 14.73 -0.55
C LYS A 57 -11.25 15.45 -0.06
N GLU A 58 -11.89 14.93 0.98
CA GLU A 58 -13.08 15.54 1.57
C GLU A 58 -12.78 16.95 2.12
N ARG A 59 -11.77 17.08 2.97
CA ARG A 59 -11.38 18.36 3.59
C ARG A 59 -10.88 19.36 2.55
N PHE A 60 -10.08 18.93 1.58
CA PHE A 60 -9.62 19.77 0.49
C PHE A 60 -10.80 20.29 -0.33
N SER A 61 -11.78 19.44 -0.64
CA SER A 61 -12.99 19.84 -1.38
C SER A 61 -13.81 20.91 -0.64
N ALA A 62 -13.74 20.93 0.70
CA ALA A 62 -14.41 21.91 1.53
C ALA A 62 -13.68 23.27 1.62
N THR A 63 -12.44 23.37 1.14
CA THR A 63 -11.71 24.65 1.08
C THR A 63 -12.29 25.59 0.01
N ALA A 64 -11.93 26.88 0.06
CA ALA A 64 -12.32 27.84 -0.99
C ALA A 64 -11.81 27.39 -2.38
N LEU A 65 -10.56 26.90 -2.45
CA LEU A 65 -9.99 26.34 -3.67
C LEU A 65 -10.74 25.09 -4.14
N GLY A 66 -11.09 24.18 -3.22
CA GLY A 66 -11.87 22.98 -3.56
C GLY A 66 -13.31 23.26 -4.00
N ARG A 67 -13.93 24.35 -3.52
CA ARG A 67 -15.22 24.82 -4.02
C ARG A 67 -15.11 25.48 -5.39
N MET A 68 -14.11 26.33 -5.59
CA MET A 68 -13.81 26.90 -6.92
C MET A 68 -13.48 25.81 -7.94
N GLY A 69 -12.76 24.76 -7.52
CA GLY A 69 -12.47 23.58 -8.34
C GLY A 69 -13.70 22.80 -8.81
N ARG A 70 -14.86 23.00 -8.17
CA ARG A 70 -16.14 22.38 -8.53
C ARG A 70 -17.10 23.34 -9.24
N ASP A 71 -16.71 24.60 -9.37
CA ASP A 71 -17.49 25.60 -10.08
C ASP A 71 -17.46 25.28 -11.58
N PRO A 72 -18.63 25.08 -12.24
CA PRO A 72 -18.69 24.83 -13.68
C PRO A 72 -17.98 25.90 -14.51
N GLN A 73 -17.95 27.15 -14.05
CA GLN A 73 -17.28 28.26 -14.75
C GLN A 73 -15.76 28.17 -14.68
N MET A 74 -15.23 27.45 -13.69
CA MET A 74 -13.79 27.22 -13.54
C MET A 74 -13.30 25.98 -14.31
N ARG A 75 -14.21 25.14 -14.83
CA ARG A 75 -13.86 23.93 -15.61
C ARG A 75 -12.84 24.19 -16.72
N PRO A 76 -12.94 25.25 -17.55
CA PRO A 76 -11.98 25.47 -18.62
C PRO A 76 -10.55 25.74 -18.11
N LEU A 77 -10.41 26.40 -16.96
CA LEU A 77 -9.11 26.64 -16.34
C LEU A 77 -8.55 25.35 -15.71
N LEU A 78 -9.41 24.58 -15.04
CA LEU A 78 -9.03 23.30 -14.44
C LEU A 78 -8.64 22.29 -15.52
N GLU A 79 -9.40 22.18 -16.59
CA GLU A 79 -9.10 21.32 -17.74
C GLU A 79 -7.79 21.72 -18.43
N GLN A 80 -7.34 22.98 -18.34
CA GLN A 80 -6.00 23.37 -18.80
C GLN A 80 -4.90 22.89 -17.85
N VAL A 81 -5.07 23.08 -16.55
CA VAL A 81 -4.07 22.64 -15.54
C VAL A 81 -3.99 21.11 -15.45
N TYR A 82 -5.15 20.45 -15.36
CA TYR A 82 -5.27 19.00 -15.45
C TYR A 82 -4.91 18.50 -16.83
N GLY A 83 -5.15 19.26 -17.90
CA GLY A 83 -4.80 18.87 -19.26
C GLY A 83 -3.31 18.72 -19.46
N THR A 84 -2.49 19.59 -18.86
CA THR A 84 -1.02 19.43 -18.86
C THR A 84 -0.60 18.17 -18.11
N LEU A 85 -1.16 17.92 -16.94
CA LEU A 85 -0.90 16.69 -16.19
C LEU A 85 -1.39 15.46 -16.95
N ALA A 86 -2.58 15.50 -17.53
CA ALA A 86 -3.18 14.43 -18.31
C ALA A 86 -2.39 14.13 -19.59
N GLN A 87 -1.74 15.12 -20.21
CA GLN A 87 -0.83 14.90 -21.33
C GLN A 87 0.42 14.14 -20.90
N GLU A 88 0.97 14.42 -19.72
CA GLU A 88 2.10 13.65 -19.16
C GLU A 88 1.67 12.24 -18.72
N PHE A 89 0.44 12.11 -18.20
CA PHE A 89 -0.17 10.82 -17.85
C PHE A 89 -0.78 10.09 -19.06
N ALA A 90 -0.86 10.70 -20.23
CA ALA A 90 -1.42 10.08 -21.43
C ALA A 90 -0.62 8.84 -21.81
N ALA A 91 0.70 8.86 -21.61
CA ALA A 91 1.54 7.67 -21.79
C ALA A 91 1.13 6.52 -20.84
N VAL A 92 0.75 6.82 -19.60
CA VAL A 92 0.27 5.82 -18.62
C VAL A 92 -1.13 5.34 -18.98
N GLN A 93 -2.00 6.22 -19.48
CA GLN A 93 -3.33 5.86 -19.95
C GLN A 93 -3.28 5.02 -21.24
N ASP A 94 -2.39 5.34 -22.16
CA ASP A 94 -2.20 4.61 -23.43
C ASP A 94 -1.53 3.25 -23.18
N ASP A 95 -0.61 3.19 -22.23
CA ASP A 95 0.05 1.94 -21.84
C ASP A 95 -0.91 1.07 -20.99
N VAL A 96 -1.34 1.56 -19.82
CA VAL A 96 -2.02 0.76 -18.77
C VAL A 96 -3.55 0.81 -18.87
N GLY A 97 -4.11 1.70 -19.70
CA GLY A 97 -5.56 1.84 -19.86
C GLY A 97 -6.26 2.38 -18.62
N ALA A 98 -5.54 3.13 -17.78
CA ALA A 98 -6.04 3.72 -16.55
C ALA A 98 -6.17 5.23 -16.70
N SER A 99 -7.37 5.76 -16.51
CA SER A 99 -7.57 7.21 -16.46
C SER A 99 -7.00 7.80 -15.16
N LEU A 100 -6.66 9.09 -15.19
CA LEU A 100 -6.19 9.80 -13.99
C LEU A 100 -7.22 9.72 -12.85
N ASP A 101 -8.51 9.81 -13.17
CA ASP A 101 -9.59 9.72 -12.17
C ASP A 101 -9.68 8.33 -11.54
N GLU A 102 -9.50 7.27 -12.33
CA GLU A 102 -9.43 5.90 -11.80
C GLU A 102 -8.23 5.74 -10.87
N LEU A 103 -7.05 6.23 -11.26
CA LEU A 103 -5.84 6.16 -10.42
C LEU A 103 -6.01 6.92 -9.10
N LEU A 104 -6.60 8.11 -9.15
CA LEU A 104 -6.87 8.94 -7.97
C LEU A 104 -8.00 8.40 -7.08
N ALA A 105 -8.85 7.52 -7.60
CA ALA A 105 -9.92 6.90 -6.83
C ALA A 105 -9.45 5.68 -6.01
N ILE A 106 -8.32 5.05 -6.38
CA ILE A 106 -7.82 3.84 -5.72
C ILE A 106 -7.49 4.06 -4.24
N PRO A 107 -6.68 5.08 -3.85
CA PRO A 107 -6.27 5.23 -2.47
C PRO A 107 -7.46 5.59 -1.57
N GLN A 108 -7.66 4.82 -0.50
CA GLN A 108 -8.73 5.03 0.48
C GLN A 108 -8.21 5.40 1.88
N GLY A 109 -6.92 5.23 2.13
CA GLY A 109 -6.32 5.47 3.44
C GLY A 109 -4.92 6.07 3.34
N GLU A 110 -3.94 5.51 4.04
CA GLU A 110 -2.58 6.05 4.02
C GLU A 110 -1.92 5.93 2.64
N ILE A 111 -1.27 7.01 2.20
CA ILE A 111 -0.32 7.01 1.09
C ILE A 111 1.02 7.49 1.63
N ALA A 112 2.10 6.78 1.36
CA ALA A 112 3.44 7.24 1.67
C ALA A 112 4.40 6.96 0.52
N LEU A 113 5.17 7.98 0.13
CA LEU A 113 6.25 7.88 -0.85
C LEU A 113 7.56 8.16 -0.12
N GLY A 114 8.54 7.30 -0.33
CA GLY A 114 9.89 7.52 0.20
C GLY A 114 10.97 7.23 -0.84
N VAL A 115 12.03 8.00 -0.77
CA VAL A 115 13.26 7.82 -1.55
C VAL A 115 14.40 7.54 -0.59
N VAL A 116 15.06 6.41 -0.79
CA VAL A 116 16.10 5.86 0.09
C VAL A 116 17.44 5.88 -0.64
N THR A 117 18.46 6.47 -0.01
CA THR A 117 19.82 6.46 -0.54
C THR A 117 20.54 5.17 -0.20
N ARG A 118 21.41 4.73 -1.10
CA ARG A 118 22.16 3.48 -0.95
C ARG A 118 23.62 3.72 -1.30
N GLU A 119 24.52 3.10 -0.57
CA GLU A 119 25.94 3.24 -0.82
C GLU A 119 26.29 2.71 -2.22
N MET A 120 26.91 3.55 -3.04
CA MET A 120 27.36 3.22 -4.39
C MET A 120 26.26 2.68 -5.33
N GLN A 121 24.99 2.97 -5.05
CA GLN A 121 23.86 2.56 -5.88
C GLN A 121 22.90 3.73 -6.12
N PRO A 122 22.15 3.74 -7.24
CA PRO A 122 21.09 4.72 -7.44
C PRO A 122 20.06 4.70 -6.30
N PRO A 123 19.42 5.83 -5.96
CA PRO A 123 18.35 5.86 -4.97
C PRO A 123 17.22 4.89 -5.33
N ALA A 124 16.67 4.25 -4.29
CA ALA A 124 15.48 3.42 -4.42
C ALA A 124 14.24 4.23 -4.00
N ALA A 125 13.13 4.04 -4.68
CA ALA A 125 11.84 4.63 -4.32
C ALA A 125 10.86 3.53 -3.95
N ILE A 126 10.05 3.79 -2.93
CA ILE A 126 8.95 2.93 -2.52
C ILE A 126 7.70 3.77 -2.23
N LEU A 127 6.58 3.31 -2.78
CA LEU A 127 5.24 3.78 -2.56
C LEU A 127 4.51 2.75 -1.70
N LEU A 128 3.94 3.19 -0.59
CA LEU A 128 2.94 2.48 0.19
C LEU A 128 1.60 3.14 -0.10
N LEU A 129 0.60 2.34 -0.45
CA LEU A 129 -0.74 2.81 -0.78
C LEU A 129 -1.78 1.89 -0.15
N GLU A 130 -2.71 2.46 0.61
CA GLU A 130 -3.84 1.74 1.17
C GLU A 130 -5.06 1.82 0.23
N ALA A 131 -5.43 0.68 -0.36
CA ALA A 131 -6.55 0.60 -1.32
C ALA A 131 -7.86 0.05 -0.71
N ARG A 132 -7.78 -0.74 0.37
CA ARG A 132 -8.95 -1.36 1.06
C ARG A 132 -9.96 -1.95 0.06
N ASP A 133 -11.13 -1.34 -0.11
CA ASP A 133 -12.21 -1.87 -0.94
C ASP A 133 -11.90 -1.78 -2.45
N ASN A 134 -10.95 -0.93 -2.83
CA ASN A 134 -10.46 -0.80 -4.20
C ASN A 134 -9.36 -1.78 -4.57
N ILE A 135 -9.01 -2.75 -3.70
CA ILE A 135 -7.91 -3.68 -3.95
C ILE A 135 -8.11 -4.45 -5.27
N PHE A 136 -9.33 -4.88 -5.57
CA PHE A 136 -9.61 -5.57 -6.84
C PHE A 136 -9.40 -4.70 -8.08
N THR A 137 -9.75 -3.41 -7.99
CA THR A 137 -9.47 -2.43 -9.06
C THR A 137 -7.96 -2.24 -9.20
N LEU A 138 -7.23 -2.17 -8.08
CA LEU A 138 -5.78 -2.06 -8.09
C LEU A 138 -5.12 -3.30 -8.71
N SER A 139 -5.51 -4.51 -8.32
CA SER A 139 -4.92 -5.74 -8.86
C SER A 139 -5.10 -5.83 -10.38
N LYS A 140 -6.26 -5.44 -10.92
CA LYS A 140 -6.48 -5.36 -12.37
C LYS A 140 -5.54 -4.37 -13.08
N LEU A 141 -5.21 -3.25 -12.42
CA LEU A 141 -4.27 -2.28 -12.96
C LEU A 141 -2.84 -2.81 -12.93
N LEU A 142 -2.47 -3.52 -11.87
CA LEU A 142 -1.18 -4.20 -11.78
C LEU A 142 -1.06 -5.28 -12.86
N GLU A 143 -2.06 -6.13 -13.07
CA GLU A 143 -2.09 -7.15 -14.12
C GLU A 143 -1.90 -6.56 -15.52
N ARG A 144 -2.55 -5.43 -15.82
CA ARG A 144 -2.35 -4.71 -17.09
C ARG A 144 -0.92 -4.17 -17.19
N GLY A 145 -0.40 -3.60 -16.10
CA GLY A 145 0.98 -3.18 -15.96
C GLY A 145 1.97 -4.30 -16.27
N GLU A 146 1.79 -5.47 -15.64
CA GLU A 146 2.59 -6.69 -15.86
C GLU A 146 2.62 -7.06 -17.34
N ALA A 147 1.46 -7.17 -17.96
CA ALA A 147 1.36 -7.54 -19.37
C ALA A 147 2.15 -6.60 -20.29
N LEU A 148 2.21 -5.30 -19.98
CA LEU A 148 2.99 -4.32 -20.75
C LEU A 148 4.48 -4.42 -20.51
N LEU A 149 4.88 -4.68 -19.26
CA LEU A 149 6.28 -4.93 -18.93
C LEU A 149 6.77 -6.17 -19.68
N GLU A 150 6.00 -7.26 -19.66
CA GLU A 150 6.31 -8.50 -20.39
C GLU A 150 6.40 -8.26 -21.91
N GLN A 151 5.46 -7.51 -22.49
CA GLN A 151 5.54 -7.11 -23.91
C GLN A 151 6.81 -6.31 -24.24
N ARG A 152 7.35 -5.56 -23.26
CA ARG A 152 8.61 -4.81 -23.37
C ARG A 152 9.85 -5.67 -23.07
N GLY A 153 9.69 -6.98 -22.90
CA GLY A 153 10.76 -7.92 -22.63
C GLY A 153 11.20 -7.97 -21.16
N ALA A 154 10.33 -7.52 -20.24
CA ALA A 154 10.59 -7.70 -18.82
C ALA A 154 10.61 -9.19 -18.46
N GLN A 155 11.53 -9.55 -17.57
CA GLN A 155 11.57 -10.88 -16.97
C GLN A 155 10.87 -10.83 -15.62
N ARG A 156 9.80 -11.62 -15.46
CA ARG A 156 9.08 -11.77 -14.19
C ARG A 156 9.85 -12.69 -13.26
N GLY A 157 10.00 -12.25 -12.01
CA GLY A 157 10.45 -13.05 -10.88
C GLY A 157 9.43 -12.93 -9.74
N SER A 158 9.35 -13.96 -8.91
CA SER A 158 8.49 -13.96 -7.73
C SER A 158 9.21 -14.66 -6.58
N GLU A 159 8.99 -14.17 -5.37
CA GLU A 159 9.53 -14.74 -4.14
C GLU A 159 8.52 -14.60 -3.01
N ILE A 160 8.40 -15.63 -2.18
CA ILE A 160 7.57 -15.58 -0.97
C ILE A 160 8.37 -14.98 0.18
N VAL A 161 7.84 -13.93 0.79
CA VAL A 161 8.43 -13.22 1.93
C VAL A 161 7.41 -13.27 3.06
N GLY A 162 7.63 -14.16 4.03
CA GLY A 162 6.62 -14.48 5.04
C GLY A 162 5.41 -15.18 4.40
N ASP A 163 4.24 -14.55 4.46
CA ASP A 163 2.99 -14.99 3.85
C ASP A 163 2.61 -14.21 2.57
N VAL A 164 3.48 -13.30 2.11
CA VAL A 164 3.25 -12.40 0.98
C VAL A 164 4.07 -12.82 -0.24
N GLU A 165 3.44 -12.81 -1.42
CA GLU A 165 4.14 -12.94 -2.71
C GLU A 165 4.69 -11.57 -3.13
N LEU A 166 6.01 -11.47 -3.26
CA LEU A 166 6.71 -10.33 -3.84
C LEU A 166 6.96 -10.60 -5.32
N VAL A 167 6.27 -9.86 -6.18
CA VAL A 167 6.42 -9.92 -7.63
C VAL A 167 7.43 -8.87 -8.07
N SER A 168 8.34 -9.24 -8.97
CA SER A 168 9.34 -8.33 -9.52
C SER A 168 9.47 -8.50 -11.04
N HIS A 169 9.74 -7.41 -11.73
CA HIS A 169 9.94 -7.39 -13.17
C HIS A 169 11.22 -6.63 -13.49
N VAL A 170 12.11 -7.29 -14.23
CA VAL A 170 13.41 -6.74 -14.64
C VAL A 170 13.38 -6.43 -16.13
N LEU A 171 13.54 -5.15 -16.48
CA LEU A 171 13.60 -4.66 -17.85
C LEU A 171 15.04 -4.39 -18.30
N PRO A 172 15.38 -4.75 -19.55
CA PRO A 172 16.64 -4.34 -20.16
C PRO A 172 16.68 -2.83 -20.44
N GLY A 173 17.89 -2.28 -20.64
CA GLY A 173 18.07 -0.90 -21.08
C GLY A 173 17.79 0.15 -20.00
N GLY A 174 18.26 -0.09 -18.78
CA GLY A 174 18.36 0.92 -17.73
C GLY A 174 19.51 1.91 -17.97
N PRO A 175 19.62 2.95 -17.11
CA PRO A 175 20.70 3.92 -17.19
C PRO A 175 22.08 3.24 -17.22
N ASN A 176 23.00 3.75 -18.04
CA ASN A 176 24.35 3.21 -18.21
C ASN A 176 24.41 1.72 -18.64
N GLY A 177 23.39 1.25 -19.38
CA GLY A 177 23.31 -0.15 -19.79
C GLY A 177 22.92 -1.12 -18.66
N GLY A 178 22.47 -0.58 -17.52
CA GLY A 178 21.96 -1.37 -16.40
C GLY A 178 20.59 -1.96 -16.65
N GLN A 179 19.99 -2.51 -15.60
CA GLN A 179 18.61 -3.03 -15.63
C GLN A 179 17.69 -2.06 -14.90
N ARG A 180 16.46 -1.92 -15.39
CA ARG A 180 15.37 -1.26 -14.65
C ARG A 180 14.57 -2.32 -13.94
N GLN A 181 14.21 -2.08 -12.70
CA GLN A 181 13.40 -3.02 -11.93
C GLN A 181 12.19 -2.31 -11.36
N VAL A 182 11.08 -3.04 -11.31
CA VAL A 182 9.89 -2.68 -10.56
C VAL A 182 9.43 -3.91 -9.81
N ALA A 183 8.97 -3.73 -8.58
CA ALA A 183 8.50 -4.81 -7.74
C ALA A 183 7.33 -4.33 -6.90
N TRP A 184 6.42 -5.23 -6.55
CA TRP A 184 5.31 -4.94 -5.67
C TRP A 184 4.82 -6.17 -4.94
N CYS A 185 4.07 -5.92 -3.88
CA CYS A 185 3.32 -6.93 -3.16
C CYS A 185 2.07 -6.33 -2.53
N GLU A 186 1.07 -7.16 -2.29
CA GLU A 186 -0.13 -6.79 -1.55
C GLU A 186 -0.06 -7.40 -0.13
N LYS A 187 -0.32 -6.58 0.89
CA LYS A 187 -0.39 -7.02 2.29
C LYS A 187 -1.48 -6.26 3.03
N ALA A 188 -2.41 -6.99 3.64
CA ALA A 188 -3.47 -6.42 4.47
C ALA A 188 -4.20 -5.21 3.83
N GLY A 189 -4.55 -5.29 2.54
CA GLY A 189 -5.24 -4.22 1.80
C GLY A 189 -4.36 -3.03 1.38
N HIS A 190 -3.03 -3.17 1.53
CA HIS A 190 -2.04 -2.20 1.09
C HIS A 190 -1.22 -2.76 -0.06
N LEU A 191 -0.83 -1.88 -0.97
CA LEU A 191 0.18 -2.12 -1.99
C LEU A 191 1.50 -1.49 -1.54
N LEU A 192 2.56 -2.28 -1.59
CA LEU A 192 3.93 -1.76 -1.63
C LEU A 192 4.38 -1.86 -3.08
N LEU A 193 4.84 -0.76 -3.67
CA LEU A 193 5.36 -0.68 -5.04
C LEU A 193 6.68 0.06 -5.02
N GLY A 194 7.73 -0.46 -5.66
CA GLY A 194 9.03 0.17 -5.66
C GLY A 194 9.91 -0.29 -6.81
N ASN A 195 11.09 0.31 -6.91
CA ASN A 195 12.09 -0.04 -7.93
C ASN A 195 13.22 -0.93 -7.40
N ASP A 196 13.11 -1.39 -6.15
CA ASP A 196 14.08 -2.26 -5.49
C ASP A 196 13.35 -3.28 -4.62
N PRO A 197 13.40 -4.59 -4.95
CA PRO A 197 12.74 -5.63 -4.17
C PRO A 197 13.33 -5.75 -2.77
N GLY A 198 14.64 -5.48 -2.59
CA GLY A 198 15.30 -5.53 -1.29
C GLY A 198 14.72 -4.51 -0.31
N LEU A 199 14.43 -3.30 -0.77
CA LEU A 199 13.75 -2.27 0.00
C LEU A 199 12.33 -2.71 0.39
N ILE A 200 11.56 -3.29 -0.54
CA ILE A 200 10.20 -3.78 -0.24
C ILE A 200 10.26 -4.90 0.82
N LYS A 201 11.20 -5.84 0.70
CA LYS A 201 11.43 -6.88 1.72
C LYS A 201 11.73 -6.29 3.09
N GLY A 202 12.65 -5.33 3.16
CA GLY A 202 12.97 -4.67 4.43
C GLY A 202 11.78 -3.95 5.05
N VAL A 203 10.88 -3.39 4.23
CA VAL A 203 9.62 -2.79 4.70
C VAL A 203 8.61 -3.87 5.14
N LEU A 204 8.52 -5.01 4.44
CA LEU A 204 7.69 -6.15 4.86
C LEU A 204 8.15 -6.78 6.17
N GLU A 205 9.46 -6.90 6.38
CA GLU A 205 10.06 -7.36 7.62
C GLU A 205 9.77 -6.39 8.77
N ALA A 206 9.95 -5.08 8.52
CA ALA A 206 9.60 -4.04 9.49
C ALA A 206 8.10 -4.00 9.79
N TRP A 207 7.25 -4.40 8.85
CA TRP A 207 5.81 -4.51 9.07
C TRP A 207 5.46 -5.60 10.10
N GLU A 208 6.16 -6.72 10.09
CA GLU A 208 5.92 -7.84 11.01
C GLU A 208 6.53 -7.62 12.39
N ALA A 209 7.77 -7.12 12.43
CA ALA A 209 8.58 -7.12 13.64
C ALA A 209 8.93 -5.72 14.16
N GLY A 210 8.56 -4.66 13.44
CA GLY A 210 9.12 -3.32 13.66
C GLY A 210 10.56 -3.21 13.17
N ARG A 211 11.16 -2.01 13.32
CA ARG A 211 12.57 -1.77 13.03
C ARG A 211 13.21 -0.77 13.98
N ASP A 212 14.48 -1.01 14.33
CA ASP A 212 15.28 -0.14 15.20
C ASP A 212 15.96 1.02 14.47
N ASN A 213 15.86 1.07 13.14
CA ASN A 213 16.43 2.13 12.30
C ASN A 213 15.37 2.72 11.37
N SER A 214 14.21 3.04 11.95
CA SER A 214 13.11 3.69 11.23
C SER A 214 13.40 5.16 10.95
N LEU A 215 12.70 5.72 9.97
CA LEU A 215 12.74 7.14 9.66
C LEU A 215 12.30 8.00 10.86
N SER A 216 11.29 7.55 11.62
CA SER A 216 10.84 8.24 12.84
C SER A 216 11.92 8.37 13.92
N GLN A 217 12.94 7.50 13.89
CA GLN A 217 14.06 7.52 14.83
C GLN A 217 15.29 8.30 14.29
N ASN A 218 15.22 8.83 13.06
CA ASN A 218 16.30 9.65 12.51
C ASN A 218 16.23 11.08 13.09
N ALA A 219 17.29 11.50 13.78
CA ALA A 219 17.39 12.83 14.40
C ALA A 219 17.30 14.01 13.41
N SER A 220 17.60 13.80 12.12
CA SER A 220 17.46 14.84 11.09
C SER A 220 16.01 14.98 10.59
N TYR A 221 15.13 14.04 10.94
CA TYR A 221 13.72 14.00 10.55
C TYR A 221 12.77 14.34 11.70
N ALA A 222 13.12 13.96 12.95
CA ALA A 222 12.32 14.15 14.16
C ALA A 222 12.21 15.61 14.63
#